data_AF-A0A3N1YEF5-F1
#
_entry.id   AF-A0A3N1YEF5-F1
#
_cell.length_a   1.000
_cell.length_b   1.000
_cell.length_c   1.000
_cell.angle_alpha   90.00
_cell.angle_beta   90.00
_cell.angle_gamma   90.00
#
_symmetry.space_group_name_H-M   'P 1'
#
loop_
_entity.id
_entity.type
_entity.pdbx_description
1 polymer ?
#
loop_
_entity_poly.entity_id
_entity_poly.type
_entity_poly.pdbx_seq_one_letter_code
_entity_poly.pdbx_strand_id
1 'polypeptide(L)'
;MRRTLTAVTTALVAVALLAGCSGGSSDDGDSADTSAPSKSSAPSKTSAAKQTTTEACALVENELKSFIAEQTSSSAPADPAARAKLVGEFTDRLDAALPKVTNDDVHDAFEDFTEDAKEYASALTSSGSADSAEAKDAQTDVQSSLNEVSAVCPSN
;
A
#
# COMPACT_ATOMS: atom_id res chain seq x y z
N MET A 1 23.72 13.00 -35.33
CA MET A 1 22.81 11.85 -35.14
C MET A 1 21.74 12.27 -34.13
N ARG A 2 20.49 12.41 -34.58
CA ARG A 2 19.36 12.84 -33.73
C ARG A 2 18.90 11.62 -32.93
N ARG A 3 19.08 11.64 -31.61
CA ARG A 3 18.57 10.59 -30.72
C ARG A 3 17.09 10.90 -30.46
N THR A 4 16.23 10.18 -31.16
CA THR A 4 14.78 10.13 -30.90
C THR A 4 14.57 9.53 -29.51
N LEU A 5 14.06 10.35 -28.59
CA LEU A 5 13.52 9.90 -27.32
C LEU A 5 12.16 9.26 -27.62
N THR A 6 12.13 7.92 -27.62
CA THR A 6 10.88 7.16 -27.73
C THR A 6 10.14 7.35 -26.41
N ALA A 7 9.12 8.22 -26.41
CA ALA A 7 8.18 8.33 -25.32
C ALA A 7 7.45 6.99 -25.18
N VAL A 8 7.70 6.29 -24.07
CA VAL A 8 6.96 5.08 -23.71
C VAL A 8 5.58 5.54 -23.30
N THR A 9 4.61 5.32 -24.18
CA THR A 9 3.19 5.50 -23.89
C THR A 9 2.79 4.54 -22.78
N THR A 10 2.61 5.06 -21.57
CA THR A 10 2.07 4.35 -20.42
C THR A 10 0.65 3.89 -20.77
N ALA A 11 0.47 2.58 -20.98
CA ALA A 11 -0.84 2.01 -21.14
C ALA A 11 -1.53 2.00 -19.77
N LEU A 12 -2.43 2.96 -19.55
CA LEU A 12 -3.34 2.97 -18.41
C LEU A 12 -4.22 1.72 -18.47
N VAL A 13 -3.95 0.75 -17.60
CA VAL A 13 -4.88 -0.36 -17.36
C VAL A 13 -6.01 0.20 -16.50
N ALA A 14 -7.08 0.64 -17.15
CA ALA A 14 -8.32 1.02 -16.49
C ALA A 14 -8.97 -0.26 -15.94
N VAL A 15 -8.83 -0.50 -14.63
CA VAL A 15 -9.69 -1.45 -13.91
C VAL A 15 -11.05 -0.76 -13.72
N ALA A 16 -11.88 -0.84 -14.76
CA ALA A 16 -13.24 -0.37 -14.73
C ALA A 16 -14.15 -1.49 -14.24
N LEU A 17 -14.31 -1.68 -12.93
CA LEU A 17 -15.40 -2.50 -12.38
C LEU A 17 -15.89 -1.97 -11.02
N LEU A 18 -17.20 -1.67 -11.02
CA LEU A 18 -18.13 -1.35 -9.93
C LEU A 18 -18.28 0.13 -9.53
N ALA A 19 -19.36 0.69 -10.08
CA ALA A 19 -20.00 1.93 -9.72
C ALA A 19 -20.31 2.04 -8.21
N GLY A 20 -19.95 3.18 -7.65
CA GLY A 20 -20.33 3.62 -6.30
C GLY A 20 -20.05 5.11 -6.09
N CYS A 21 -20.23 5.91 -7.14
CA CYS A 21 -20.19 7.38 -7.08
C CYS A 21 -21.43 7.88 -6.33
N SER A 22 -21.26 8.30 -5.09
CA SER A 22 -22.18 9.22 -4.42
C SER A 22 -21.42 10.48 -4.06
N GLY A 23 -21.56 11.48 -4.92
CA GLY A 23 -20.97 12.80 -4.74
C GLY A 23 -21.69 13.59 -3.65
N GLY A 24 -20.89 14.23 -2.78
CA GLY A 24 -21.30 15.31 -1.89
C GLY A 24 -20.65 16.62 -2.33
N SER A 25 -21.44 17.69 -2.38
CA SER A 25 -21.15 18.98 -2.98
C SER A 25 -21.02 20.09 -1.92
N SER A 26 -20.21 21.12 -2.25
CA SER A 26 -20.25 22.54 -1.77
C SER A 26 -19.77 22.80 -0.31
N ASP A 27 -19.17 23.93 0.07
CA ASP A 27 -19.23 25.32 -0.40
C ASP A 27 -18.05 26.17 0.16
N ASP A 28 -17.89 27.37 -0.39
CA ASP A 28 -16.95 28.48 -0.16
C ASP A 28 -16.75 28.98 1.30
N GLY A 29 -15.61 29.66 1.53
CA GLY A 29 -15.31 30.34 2.80
C GLY A 29 -14.17 31.36 2.74
N ASP A 30 -14.58 32.62 2.75
CA ASP A 30 -13.92 33.93 2.65
C ASP A 30 -12.83 34.32 3.72
N SER A 31 -11.79 35.03 3.22
CA SER A 31 -10.99 36.18 3.72
C SER A 31 -10.37 36.37 5.13
N ALA A 32 -9.20 37.04 5.07
CA ALA A 32 -8.53 37.96 6.03
C ALA A 32 -7.74 37.29 7.20
N ASP A 33 -6.62 37.80 7.75
CA ASP A 33 -6.02 39.14 7.81
C ASP A 33 -4.55 39.05 8.34
N THR A 34 -3.76 40.11 8.08
CA THR A 34 -2.60 40.68 8.83
C THR A 34 -1.35 39.89 9.35
N SER A 35 -0.20 40.34 8.83
CA SER A 35 1.01 40.90 9.50
C SER A 35 1.70 40.23 10.72
N ALA A 36 3.01 40.00 10.52
CA ALA A 36 4.15 39.61 11.40
C ALA A 36 4.34 40.48 12.70
N PRO A 37 5.31 40.24 13.65
CA PRO A 37 6.57 39.46 13.52
C PRO A 37 7.14 38.71 14.76
N SER A 38 8.23 37.95 14.49
CA SER A 38 9.41 37.59 15.32
C SER A 38 9.26 37.05 16.76
N LYS A 39 9.66 35.79 17.00
CA LYS A 39 10.43 35.38 18.20
C LYS A 39 11.39 34.20 17.91
N SER A 40 12.62 34.35 18.40
CA SER A 40 13.68 33.34 18.48
C SER A 40 13.17 32.00 19.00
N SER A 41 13.71 30.91 18.45
CA SER A 41 13.65 29.59 19.09
C SER A 41 14.96 28.85 18.84
N ALA A 42 15.46 28.21 19.91
CA ALA A 42 16.70 27.47 20.05
C ALA A 42 16.94 26.45 18.92
N PRO A 43 18.17 25.91 18.72
CA PRO A 43 18.39 24.83 17.78
C PRO A 43 17.52 23.64 18.19
N SER A 44 16.41 23.48 17.47
CA SER A 44 15.56 22.30 17.52
C SER A 44 16.47 21.11 17.34
N LYS A 45 16.42 20.16 18.27
CA LYS A 45 16.98 18.82 18.04
C LYS A 45 16.43 18.41 16.68
N THR A 46 17.30 18.35 15.67
CA THR A 46 16.93 17.94 14.33
C THR A 46 16.42 16.52 14.46
N SER A 47 15.10 16.36 14.59
CA SER A 47 14.44 15.10 14.27
C SER A 47 15.00 14.71 12.91
N ALA A 48 15.59 13.51 12.82
CA ALA A 48 16.06 13.00 11.55
C ALA A 48 14.95 13.22 10.52
N ALA A 49 15.28 13.82 9.39
CA ALA A 49 14.29 14.06 8.35
C ALA A 49 13.66 12.70 8.00
N LYS A 50 12.32 12.61 8.10
CA LYS A 50 11.58 11.43 7.67
C LYS A 50 11.82 11.23 6.18
N GLN A 51 11.82 9.97 5.75
CA GLN A 51 11.85 9.62 4.33
C GLN A 51 10.73 10.34 3.59
N THR A 52 11.02 10.75 2.36
CA THR A 52 9.97 11.10 1.41
C THR A 52 9.10 9.88 1.12
N THR A 53 7.86 10.09 0.67
CA THR A 53 6.97 9.00 0.26
C THR A 53 7.62 8.09 -0.77
N THR A 54 8.31 8.64 -1.77
CA THR A 54 9.01 7.85 -2.80
C THR A 54 10.13 6.97 -2.24
N GLU A 55 10.94 7.49 -1.31
CA GLU A 55 11.99 6.70 -0.67
C GLU A 55 11.41 5.59 0.18
N ALA A 56 10.34 5.87 0.91
CA ALA A 56 9.63 4.90 1.74
C ALA A 56 8.99 3.78 0.89
N CYS A 57 8.24 4.13 -0.17
CA CYS A 57 7.63 3.16 -1.07
C CYS A 57 8.67 2.24 -1.72
N ALA A 58 9.82 2.78 -2.12
CA ALA A 58 10.90 1.99 -2.73
C ALA A 58 11.45 0.89 -1.79
N LEU A 59 11.36 1.05 -0.47
CA LEU A 59 11.82 0.04 0.49
C LEU A 59 10.93 -1.20 0.55
N VAL A 60 9.64 -1.05 0.27
CA VAL A 60 8.62 -2.10 0.44
C VAL A 60 8.07 -2.60 -0.91
N GLU A 61 8.19 -1.80 -1.97
CA GLU A 61 7.77 -2.15 -3.32
C GLU A 61 8.40 -3.44 -3.84
N ASN A 62 9.66 -3.72 -3.49
CA ASN A 62 10.34 -4.92 -3.96
C ASN A 62 9.69 -6.20 -3.39
N GLU A 63 9.26 -6.15 -2.13
CA GLU A 63 8.57 -7.26 -1.49
C GLU A 63 7.18 -7.46 -2.11
N LEU A 64 6.44 -6.36 -2.30
CA LEU A 64 5.12 -6.40 -2.94
C LEU A 64 5.18 -6.95 -4.37
N LYS A 65 6.14 -6.48 -5.19
CA LYS A 65 6.36 -6.97 -6.55
C LYS A 65 6.72 -8.46 -6.57
N SER A 66 7.56 -8.91 -5.65
CA SER A 66 7.96 -10.32 -5.53
C SER A 66 6.76 -11.20 -5.18
N PHE A 67 5.93 -10.78 -4.23
CA PHE A 67 4.72 -11.51 -3.85
C PHE A 67 3.69 -11.58 -4.99
N ILE A 68 3.44 -10.48 -5.69
CA ILE A 68 2.55 -10.47 -6.86
C ILE A 68 3.07 -11.45 -7.94
N ALA A 69 4.38 -11.47 -8.19
CA ALA A 69 4.98 -12.41 -9.13
C ALA A 69 4.80 -13.87 -8.67
N GLU A 70 4.98 -14.15 -7.38
CA GLU A 70 4.77 -15.49 -6.79
C GLU A 70 3.30 -15.95 -6.92
N GLN A 71 2.35 -15.07 -6.62
CA GLN A 71 0.90 -15.32 -6.71
C GLN A 71 0.36 -15.46 -8.14
N THR A 72 0.90 -14.70 -9.09
CA THR A 72 0.47 -14.74 -10.50
C THR A 72 1.20 -15.81 -11.30
N SER A 73 2.20 -16.46 -10.72
CA SER A 73 2.91 -17.57 -11.35
C SER A 73 1.97 -18.77 -11.56
N SER A 74 2.24 -19.56 -12.61
CA SER A 74 1.56 -20.84 -12.82
C SER A 74 1.85 -21.88 -11.72
N SER A 75 2.82 -21.62 -10.86
CA SER A 75 3.19 -22.40 -9.68
C SER A 75 2.47 -21.97 -8.40
N ALA A 76 1.63 -20.93 -8.45
CA ALA A 76 0.92 -20.46 -7.27
C ALA A 76 0.04 -21.57 -6.68
N PRO A 77 0.14 -21.87 -5.38
CA PRO A 77 -0.54 -23.01 -4.77
C PRO A 77 -2.06 -22.80 -4.78
N ALA A 78 -2.81 -23.75 -5.36
CA ALA A 78 -4.27 -23.76 -5.31
C ALA A 78 -4.82 -24.27 -3.96
N ASP A 79 -3.99 -25.00 -3.21
CA ASP A 79 -4.34 -25.50 -1.88
C ASP A 79 -4.35 -24.36 -0.84
N PRO A 80 -5.41 -24.23 -0.01
CA PRO A 80 -5.54 -23.17 0.99
C PRO A 80 -4.41 -23.12 2.00
N ALA A 81 -3.90 -24.26 2.49
CA ALA A 81 -2.83 -24.28 3.48
C ALA A 81 -1.48 -23.85 2.87
N ALA A 82 -1.18 -24.33 1.66
CA ALA A 82 0.01 -23.88 0.92
C ALA A 82 -0.07 -22.39 0.56
N ARG A 83 -1.26 -21.88 0.25
CA ARG A 83 -1.50 -20.45 0.00
C ARG A 83 -1.33 -19.62 1.28
N ALA A 84 -1.88 -20.07 2.40
CA ALA A 84 -1.69 -19.43 3.69
C ALA A 84 -0.20 -19.31 4.05
N LYS A 85 0.59 -20.37 3.81
CA LYS A 85 2.03 -20.36 4.03
C LYS A 85 2.75 -19.32 3.17
N LEU A 86 2.41 -19.22 1.88
CA LEU A 86 2.99 -18.23 0.97
C LEU A 86 2.67 -16.81 1.43
N VAL A 87 1.41 -16.54 1.80
CA VAL A 87 1.00 -15.23 2.34
C VAL A 87 1.73 -14.91 3.64
N GLY A 88 1.86 -15.89 4.56
CA GLY A 88 2.61 -15.72 5.81
C GLY A 88 4.10 -15.40 5.59
N GLU A 89 4.77 -16.11 4.66
CA GLU A 89 6.17 -15.82 4.32
C GLU A 89 6.34 -14.42 3.70
N PHE A 90 5.32 -13.89 3.05
CA PHE A 90 5.31 -12.53 2.55
C PHE A 90 5.11 -11.49 3.66
N THR A 91 4.14 -11.70 4.56
CA THR A 91 3.91 -10.77 5.68
C THR A 91 5.08 -10.74 6.65
N ASP A 92 5.78 -11.86 6.86
CA ASP A 92 7.04 -11.89 7.62
C ASP A 92 8.14 -11.00 6.98
N ARG A 93 8.20 -10.95 5.64
CA ARG A 93 9.14 -10.08 4.92
C ARG A 93 8.78 -8.60 5.07
N LEU A 94 7.48 -8.28 5.05
CA LEU A 94 6.99 -6.93 5.30
C LEU A 94 7.23 -6.49 6.75
N ASP A 95 6.95 -7.33 7.74
CA ASP A 95 7.28 -7.06 9.16
C ASP A 95 8.76 -6.74 9.37
N ALA A 96 9.65 -7.41 8.62
CA ALA A 96 11.09 -7.14 8.68
C ALA A 96 11.53 -5.87 7.93
N ALA A 97 10.68 -5.35 7.03
CA ALA A 97 10.93 -4.15 6.23
C ALA A 97 10.32 -2.89 6.86
N LEU A 98 9.10 -2.99 7.40
CA LEU A 98 8.30 -1.90 7.98
C LEU A 98 9.06 -1.04 9.00
N PRO A 99 9.86 -1.59 9.94
CA PRO A 99 10.62 -0.77 10.89
C PRO A 99 11.64 0.20 10.26
N LYS A 100 11.96 0.03 8.97
CA LYS A 100 12.85 0.92 8.20
C LYS A 100 12.09 2.03 7.47
N VAL A 101 10.77 1.93 7.40
CA VAL A 101 9.87 2.91 6.79
C VAL A 101 9.58 3.97 7.85
N THR A 102 10.15 5.16 7.66
CA THR A 102 10.01 6.26 8.63
C THR A 102 8.97 7.30 8.23
N ASN A 103 8.43 7.16 7.02
CA ASN A 103 7.29 7.92 6.53
C ASN A 103 6.01 7.28 7.09
N ASP A 104 5.25 8.02 7.87
CA ASP A 104 4.11 7.45 8.62
C ASP A 104 3.01 6.97 7.68
N ASP A 105 2.64 7.75 6.66
CA ASP A 105 1.57 7.36 5.71
C ASP A 105 1.89 6.05 4.97
N VAL A 106 3.15 5.84 4.58
CA VAL A 106 3.59 4.59 3.93
C VAL A 106 3.73 3.46 4.94
N HIS A 107 4.20 3.75 6.15
CA HIS A 107 4.32 2.75 7.20
C HIS A 107 2.94 2.19 7.56
N ASP A 108 2.00 3.06 7.91
CA ASP A 108 0.66 2.72 8.38
C ASP A 108 -0.11 1.94 7.30
N ALA A 109 -0.08 2.40 6.05
CA ALA A 109 -0.76 1.68 4.95
C ALA A 109 -0.20 0.27 4.72
N PHE A 110 1.12 0.08 4.84
CA PHE A 110 1.72 -1.25 4.71
C PHE A 110 1.55 -2.09 5.99
N GLU A 111 1.43 -1.48 7.16
CA GLU A 111 1.09 -2.16 8.41
C GLU A 111 -0.32 -2.75 8.33
N ASP A 112 -1.32 -1.93 8.00
CA ASP A 112 -2.71 -2.37 7.82
C ASP A 112 -2.82 -3.50 6.79
N PHE A 113 -2.18 -3.33 5.63
CA PHE A 113 -2.13 -4.39 4.62
C PHE A 113 -1.45 -5.68 5.10
N THR A 114 -0.41 -5.56 5.92
CA THR A 114 0.30 -6.73 6.49
C THR A 114 -0.57 -7.45 7.51
N GLU A 115 -1.34 -6.72 8.32
CA GLU A 115 -2.29 -7.28 9.28
C GLU A 115 -3.44 -8.02 8.58
N ASP A 116 -4.08 -7.40 7.59
CA ASP A 116 -5.15 -8.04 6.81
C ASP A 116 -4.65 -9.30 6.09
N ALA A 117 -3.43 -9.26 5.54
CA ALA A 117 -2.84 -10.41 4.87
C ALA A 117 -2.56 -11.57 5.86
N LYS A 118 -2.17 -11.27 7.10
CA LYS A 118 -2.04 -12.28 8.16
C LYS A 118 -3.40 -12.86 8.55
N GLU A 119 -4.44 -12.03 8.62
CA GLU A 119 -5.81 -12.48 8.89
C GLU A 119 -6.30 -13.40 7.77
N TYR A 120 -6.06 -13.06 6.50
CA TYR A 120 -6.38 -13.91 5.36
C TYR A 120 -5.65 -15.26 5.42
N ALA A 121 -4.34 -15.27 5.71
CA ALA A 121 -3.58 -16.51 5.88
C ALA A 121 -4.15 -17.38 7.03
N SER A 122 -4.56 -16.73 8.12
CA SER A 122 -5.18 -17.38 9.27
C SER A 122 -6.55 -17.97 8.93
N ALA A 123 -7.38 -17.23 8.19
CA ALA A 123 -8.70 -17.68 7.73
C ALA A 123 -8.59 -18.88 6.77
N LEU A 124 -7.64 -18.85 5.84
CA LEU A 124 -7.34 -19.99 4.96
C LEU A 124 -6.93 -21.23 5.75
N THR A 125 -6.08 -21.06 6.77
CA THR A 125 -5.62 -22.17 7.61
C THR A 125 -6.73 -22.74 8.48
N SER A 126 -7.52 -21.86 9.11
CA SER A 126 -8.59 -22.23 10.05
C SER A 126 -9.75 -22.91 9.33
N SER A 127 -10.19 -22.35 8.20
CA SER A 127 -11.31 -22.89 7.42
C SER A 127 -10.91 -24.05 6.51
N GLY A 128 -9.62 -24.15 6.14
CA GLY A 128 -9.13 -25.08 5.12
C GLY A 128 -9.71 -24.82 3.73
N SER A 129 -10.28 -23.63 3.48
CA SER A 129 -10.97 -23.30 2.24
C SER A 129 -10.89 -21.80 1.91
N ALA A 130 -10.48 -21.48 0.68
CA ALA A 130 -10.57 -20.12 0.15
C ALA A 130 -12.02 -19.67 -0.14
N ASP A 131 -12.97 -20.60 -0.12
CA ASP A 131 -14.38 -20.34 -0.39
C ASP A 131 -15.21 -20.10 0.87
N SER A 132 -14.61 -20.24 2.06
CA SER A 132 -15.26 -19.92 3.33
C SER A 132 -15.65 -18.44 3.39
N ALA A 133 -16.64 -18.11 4.22
CA ALA A 133 -17.05 -16.72 4.40
C ALA A 133 -15.90 -15.91 4.99
N GLU A 134 -15.22 -16.47 5.99
CA GLU A 134 -14.10 -15.87 6.69
C GLU A 134 -12.92 -15.56 5.74
N ALA A 135 -12.59 -16.50 4.83
CA ALA A 135 -11.52 -16.26 3.86
C ALA A 135 -11.91 -15.20 2.80
N LYS A 136 -13.19 -15.10 2.44
CA LYS A 136 -13.69 -14.10 1.47
C LYS A 136 -13.74 -12.70 2.07
N ASP A 137 -14.16 -12.59 3.32
CA ASP A 137 -14.19 -11.33 4.06
C ASP A 137 -12.75 -10.84 4.26
N ALA A 138 -11.86 -11.67 4.80
CA ALA A 138 -10.44 -11.30 4.95
C ALA A 138 -9.74 -11.01 3.61
N GLN A 139 -10.12 -11.68 2.52
CA GLN A 139 -9.62 -11.34 1.19
C GLN A 139 -10.09 -9.95 0.73
N THR A 140 -11.31 -9.55 1.09
CA THR A 140 -11.85 -8.22 0.79
C THR A 140 -11.09 -7.15 1.55
N ASP A 141 -10.75 -7.40 2.81
CA ASP A 141 -9.96 -6.49 3.64
C ASP A 141 -8.56 -6.29 3.03
N VAL A 142 -7.87 -7.38 2.65
CA VAL A 142 -6.60 -7.32 1.90
C VAL A 142 -6.70 -6.49 0.62
N GLN A 143 -7.81 -6.57 -0.11
CA GLN A 143 -8.01 -5.76 -1.32
C GLN A 143 -8.21 -4.28 -0.98
N SER A 144 -8.90 -3.98 0.13
CA SER A 144 -9.09 -2.61 0.61
C SER A 144 -7.78 -1.97 1.02
N SER A 145 -7.00 -2.62 1.89
CA SER A 145 -5.70 -2.11 2.33
C SER A 145 -4.67 -2.06 1.20
N LEU A 146 -4.72 -2.97 0.21
CA LEU A 146 -3.90 -2.85 -1.00
C LEU A 146 -4.25 -1.60 -1.83
N ASN A 147 -5.53 -1.20 -1.87
CA ASN A 147 -5.93 0.05 -2.53
C ASN A 147 -5.36 1.27 -1.78
N GLU A 148 -5.33 1.24 -0.45
CA GLU A 148 -4.71 2.29 0.37
C GLU A 148 -3.20 2.37 0.13
N VAL A 149 -2.51 1.23 0.12
CA VAL A 149 -1.10 1.12 -0.31
C VAL A 149 -0.91 1.73 -1.69
N SER A 150 -1.79 1.43 -2.66
CA SER A 150 -1.67 1.98 -4.02
C SER A 150 -1.89 3.49 -4.10
N ALA A 151 -2.67 4.06 -3.18
CA ALA A 151 -2.92 5.49 -3.09
C ALA A 151 -1.71 6.24 -2.53
N VAL A 152 -1.02 5.67 -1.55
CA VAL A 152 0.20 6.27 -0.96
C VAL A 152 1.46 5.96 -1.77
N CYS A 153 1.52 4.80 -2.42
CA CYS A 153 2.62 4.35 -3.28
C CYS A 153 2.14 4.14 -4.72
N PRO A 154 1.85 5.23 -5.45
CA PRO A 154 1.43 5.13 -6.84
C PRO A 154 2.57 4.60 -7.72
N SER A 155 2.25 3.61 -8.55
CA SER A 155 3.17 3.08 -9.55
C SER A 155 3.56 4.18 -10.54
N ASN A 156 4.82 4.61 -10.54
CA ASN A 156 5.38 5.54 -11.53
C ASN A 156 5.86 4.82 -12.78
#